data_AF-A0A947K3N3-F1
#
_entry.id   AF-A0A947K3N3-F1
#
_cell.length_a   1.000
_cell.length_b   1.000
_cell.length_c   1.000
_cell.angle_alpha   90.00
_cell.angle_beta   90.00
_cell.angle_gamma   90.00
#
_symmetry.space_group_name_H-M   'P 1'
#
loop_
_entity.id
_entity.type
_entity.pdbx_description
1 polymer ?
#
loop_
_entity_poly.entity_id
_entity_poly.type
_entity_poly.pdbx_seq_one_letter_code
_entity_poly.pdbx_strand_id
1 'polypeptide(L)'
;APVIMTLRFLEFLRLSPLYKWVYETASKDSFVSIEKAEKLLGFKPKYSNKDALVRNYKWYLDNFNNFAKQSGISHRVPWKQGILSLAKRFF
;
A
#
# COMPACT_ATOMS: atom_id res chain seq x y z
N ALA A 1 -0.44 1.47 -20.64
CA ALA A 1 -1.08 0.16 -20.45
C ALA A 1 -2.59 0.34 -20.28
N PRO A 2 -3.43 -0.57 -20.81
CA PRO A 2 -4.91 -0.49 -20.73
C PRO A 2 -5.47 -0.30 -19.32
N VAL A 3 -4.84 -0.93 -18.31
CA VAL A 3 -5.23 -0.82 -16.90
C VAL A 3 -5.07 0.61 -16.36
N ILE A 4 -3.99 1.32 -16.72
CA ILE A 4 -3.75 2.69 -16.27
C ILE A 4 -4.82 3.65 -16.84
N MET A 5 -5.25 3.45 -18.08
CA MET A 5 -6.32 4.25 -18.68
C MET A 5 -7.65 4.04 -17.97
N THR A 6 -7.96 2.79 -17.60
CA THR A 6 -9.15 2.45 -16.81
C THR A 6 -9.12 3.15 -15.45
N LEU A 7 -7.98 3.12 -14.76
CA LEU A 7 -7.81 3.77 -13.46
C LEU A 7 -7.91 5.30 -13.54
N ARG A 8 -7.35 5.92 -14.58
CA ARG A 8 -7.53 7.36 -14.86
C ARG A 8 -8.99 7.75 -15.09
N PHE A 9 -9.74 6.93 -15.84
CA PHE A 9 -11.16 7.17 -16.07
C PHE A 9 -11.98 7.03 -14.78
N LEU A 10 -11.70 6.02 -13.96
CA LEU A 10 -12.33 5.84 -12.64
C LEU A 10 -11.96 6.97 -11.65
N GLU A 11 -10.73 7.50 -11.71
CA GLU A 11 -10.30 8.66 -10.93
C GLU A 11 -11.05 9.93 -11.37
N PHE A 12 -11.18 10.17 -12.68
CA PHE A 12 -11.95 11.29 -13.23
C PHE A 12 -13.40 11.30 -12.72
N LEU A 13 -14.03 10.12 -12.64
CA LEU A 13 -15.38 9.95 -12.09
C LEU A 13 -15.43 9.95 -10.55
N ARG A 14 -14.31 10.12 -9.85
CA ARG A 14 -14.16 10.03 -8.37
C ARG A 14 -14.60 8.68 -7.78
N LEU A 15 -14.55 7.62 -8.58
CA LEU A 15 -14.88 6.24 -8.18
C LEU A 15 -13.65 5.44 -7.75
N SER A 16 -12.48 5.81 -8.28
CA SER A 16 -11.20 5.23 -7.88
C SER A 16 -10.86 5.68 -6.46
N PRO A 17 -10.59 4.75 -5.53
CA PRO A 17 -10.00 5.12 -4.25
C PRO A 17 -8.50 5.45 -4.40
N LEU A 18 -7.85 5.00 -5.49
CA LEU A 18 -6.43 5.18 -5.78
C LEU A 18 -6.17 6.58 -6.36
N TYR A 19 -5.16 7.27 -5.84
CA TYR A 19 -4.66 8.52 -6.42
C TYR A 19 -3.62 8.24 -7.51
N LYS A 20 -3.53 9.15 -8.48
CA LYS A 20 -2.66 9.06 -9.67
C LYS A 20 -1.31 8.38 -9.49
N TRP A 21 -0.55 8.81 -8.50
CA TRP A 21 0.81 8.31 -8.30
C TRP A 21 0.84 6.79 -8.05
N VAL A 22 -0.09 6.24 -7.28
CA VAL A 22 -0.09 4.81 -6.90
C VAL A 22 -0.13 3.90 -8.12
N TYR A 23 -1.00 4.19 -9.08
CA TYR A 23 -1.14 3.31 -10.24
C TYR A 23 -0.16 3.65 -11.37
N GLU A 24 0.39 4.87 -11.42
CA GLU A 24 1.40 5.24 -12.42
C GLU A 24 2.79 4.73 -12.06
N THR A 25 3.09 4.58 -10.76
CA THR A 25 4.37 4.08 -10.28
C THR A 25 4.33 2.60 -9.88
N ALA A 26 3.17 1.94 -9.88
CA ALA A 26 3.05 0.52 -9.53
C ALA A 26 3.95 -0.42 -10.37
N SER A 27 4.25 -0.04 -11.61
CA SER A 27 5.15 -0.82 -12.50
C SER A 27 6.59 -0.31 -12.51
N LYS A 28 6.93 0.63 -11.63
CA LYS A 28 8.26 1.23 -11.53
C LYS A 28 8.95 0.71 -10.28
N ASP A 29 10.21 0.34 -10.42
CA ASP A 29 11.03 0.00 -9.26
C ASP A 29 11.23 1.26 -8.40
N SER A 30 10.93 1.14 -7.11
CA SER A 30 11.13 2.20 -6.14
C SER A 30 11.84 1.61 -4.92
N PHE A 31 13.10 1.98 -4.74
CA PHE A 31 13.91 1.55 -3.61
C PHE A 31 14.83 2.69 -3.16
N VAL A 32 15.20 2.67 -1.88
CA VAL A 32 16.12 3.63 -1.29
C VAL A 32 17.33 2.85 -0.77
N SER A 33 18.52 3.25 -1.20
CA SER A 33 19.76 2.60 -0.74
C SER A 33 20.00 2.88 0.75
N ILE A 34 20.41 1.84 1.48
CA ILE A 34 20.79 1.92 2.89
C ILE A 34 22.31 2.05 3.10
N GLU A 35 23.11 2.03 2.03
CA GLU A 35 24.58 1.98 2.10
C GLU A 35 25.18 3.10 2.95
N LYS A 36 24.61 4.31 2.86
CA LYS A 36 25.08 5.45 3.64
C LYS A 36 24.86 5.23 5.15
N ALA A 37 23.73 4.64 5.53
CA ALA A 37 23.45 4.30 6.92
C ALA A 37 24.35 3.15 7.42
N GLU A 38 24.63 2.16 6.58
CA GLU A 38 25.57 1.08 6.90
C GLU A 38 26.98 1.62 7.15
N LYS A 39 27.47 2.48 6.25
CA LYS A 39 28.83 3.07 6.32
C LYS A 39 29.00 4.04 7.49
N LEU A 40 28.04 4.94 7.71
CA LEU A 40 28.20 6.03 8.67
C LEU A 40 27.69 5.70 10.08
N LEU A 41 26.68 4.84 10.19
CA LEU A 41 26.01 4.54 11.45
C LEU A 41 26.23 3.08 11.89
N GLY A 42 26.94 2.28 11.11
CA GLY A 42 27.06 0.84 11.36
C GLY A 42 25.71 0.12 11.33
N PHE A 43 24.72 0.68 10.61
CA PHE A 43 23.39 0.11 10.52
C PHE A 43 23.47 -1.31 9.95
N LYS A 44 22.84 -2.27 10.62
CA LYS A 44 22.74 -3.66 10.17
C LYS A 44 21.27 -4.07 10.19
N PRO A 45 20.61 -4.18 9.01
CA PRO A 45 19.19 -4.51 8.97
C PRO A 45 18.96 -5.90 9.57
N LYS A 46 18.08 -5.99 10.57
CA LYS A 46 17.71 -7.25 11.22
C LYS A 46 16.77 -8.11 10.34
N TYR A 47 16.02 -7.47 9.45
CA TYR A 47 14.99 -8.10 8.62
C TYR A 47 15.23 -7.75 7.16
N SER A 48 14.97 -8.70 6.26
CA SER A 48 14.85 -8.40 4.84
C SER A 48 13.57 -7.58 4.56
N ASN A 49 13.46 -6.98 3.37
CA ASN A 49 12.23 -6.32 2.93
C ASN A 49 11.02 -7.27 3.00
N LYS A 50 11.20 -8.53 2.59
CA LYS A 50 10.16 -9.55 2.64
C LYS A 50 9.74 -9.83 4.08
N ASP A 51 10.69 -10.02 4.98
CA ASP A 51 10.40 -10.31 6.40
C ASP A 51 9.70 -9.14 7.07
N ALA A 52 10.12 -7.91 6.78
CA ALA A 52 9.49 -6.70 7.28
C ALA A 52 8.03 -6.60 6.83
N LEU A 53 7.74 -6.85 5.55
CA LEU A 53 6.38 -6.87 5.01
C LEU A 53 5.52 -7.95 5.66
N VAL A 54 6.02 -9.18 5.74
CA VAL A 54 5.31 -10.31 6.36
C VAL A 54 5.01 -10.02 7.82
N ARG A 55 5.98 -9.51 8.57
CA ARG A 55 5.81 -9.15 9.98
C ARG A 55 4.76 -8.05 10.16
N ASN A 56 4.80 -7.01 9.33
CA ASN A 56 3.83 -5.92 9.39
C ASN A 56 2.42 -6.41 9.06
N TYR A 57 2.29 -7.33 8.10
CA TYR A 57 1.01 -7.93 7.76
C TYR A 57 0.46 -8.83 8.88
N LYS A 58 1.31 -9.62 9.54
CA LYS A 58 0.91 -10.39 10.73
C LYS A 58 0.39 -9.47 11.83
N TRP A 59 1.14 -8.42 12.16
CA TRP A 59 0.69 -7.41 13.13
C TRP A 59 -0.66 -6.80 12.73
N TYR A 60 -0.85 -6.49 11.44
CA TYR A 60 -2.13 -5.99 10.93
C TYR A 60 -3.28 -6.96 11.19
N LEU A 61 -3.10 -8.25 10.92
CA LEU A 61 -4.13 -9.28 11.17
C LEU A 61 -4.45 -9.39 12.67
N ASP A 62 -3.42 -9.44 13.51
CA ASP A 62 -3.56 -9.57 14.96
C ASP A 62 -4.30 -8.36 15.58
N ASN A 63 -4.16 -7.18 14.97
CA ASN A 63 -4.73 -5.92 15.46
C ASN A 63 -5.96 -5.47 14.67
N PHE A 64 -6.37 -6.19 13.64
CA PHE A 64 -7.40 -5.77 12.69
C PHE A 64 -8.70 -5.36 13.41
N ASN A 65 -9.12 -6.16 14.37
CA ASN A 65 -10.35 -5.95 15.13
C ASN A 65 -10.36 -4.64 15.95
N ASN A 66 -9.19 -4.09 16.29
CA ASN A 66 -9.06 -2.86 17.09
C ASN A 66 -9.47 -1.62 16.30
N PHE A 67 -9.32 -1.65 14.97
CA PHE A 67 -9.62 -0.51 14.10
C PHE A 67 -10.61 -0.84 12.97
N ALA A 68 -11.08 -2.09 12.88
CA ALA A 68 -12.02 -2.55 11.84
C ALA A 68 -13.34 -1.75 11.79
N LYS A 69 -13.79 -1.21 12.92
CA LYS A 69 -15.07 -0.47 13.02
C LYS A 69 -14.99 0.97 12.55
N GLN A 70 -13.81 1.47 12.20
CA GLN A 70 -13.62 2.82 11.71
C GLN A 70 -13.18 2.75 10.24
N SER A 71 -13.62 3.71 9.44
CA SER A 71 -13.19 3.82 8.04
C SER A 71 -12.69 5.23 7.79
N GLY A 72 -11.61 5.37 7.04
CA GLY A 72 -11.05 6.69 6.74
C GLY A 72 -10.12 6.66 5.55
N ILE A 73 -9.46 7.79 5.35
CA ILE A 73 -8.53 8.03 4.24
C ILE A 73 -7.06 7.98 4.69
N SER A 74 -6.80 7.74 5.98
CA SER A 74 -5.45 7.70 6.57
C SER A 74 -5.01 6.27 6.87
N HIS A 75 -3.71 6.08 7.13
CA HIS A 75 -3.10 4.79 7.43
C HIS A 75 -3.49 4.16 8.78
N ARG A 76 -4.30 4.84 9.61
CA ARG A 76 -4.66 4.38 10.97
C ARG A 76 -5.96 3.57 11.02
N VAL A 77 -6.73 3.60 9.94
CA VAL A 77 -8.03 2.94 9.85
C VAL A 77 -8.15 2.24 8.49
N PRO A 78 -8.98 1.19 8.38
CA PRO A 78 -9.30 0.56 7.11
C PRO A 78 -9.66 1.57 6.04
N TRP A 79 -8.98 1.44 4.90
CA TRP A 79 -9.12 2.34 3.77
C TRP A 79 -10.51 2.21 3.13
N LYS A 80 -11.10 3.34 2.75
CA LYS A 80 -12.36 3.37 1.99
C LYS A 80 -12.11 2.85 0.57
N GLN A 81 -12.52 1.61 0.32
CA GLN A 81 -12.17 0.84 -0.89
C GLN A 81 -12.88 1.29 -2.19
N GLY A 82 -13.90 2.14 -2.13
CA GLY A 82 -14.61 2.61 -3.34
C GLY A 82 -15.00 1.46 -4.29
N ILE A 83 -14.72 1.62 -5.58
CA ILE A 83 -14.98 0.61 -6.62
C ILE A 83 -14.21 -0.71 -6.41
N LEU A 84 -13.09 -0.70 -5.67
CA LEU A 84 -12.31 -1.92 -5.39
C LEU A 84 -13.09 -2.91 -4.50
N SER A 85 -14.06 -2.44 -3.73
CA SER A 85 -14.94 -3.32 -2.94
C SER A 85 -15.75 -4.26 -3.82
N LEU A 86 -16.12 -3.84 -5.04
CA LEU A 86 -16.78 -4.70 -6.02
C LEU A 86 -15.80 -5.74 -6.55
N ALA A 87 -14.59 -5.32 -6.95
CA ALA A 87 -13.55 -6.24 -7.42
C ALA A 87 -13.24 -7.34 -6.37
N LYS A 88 -13.11 -6.97 -5.09
CA LYS A 88 -12.88 -7.89 -3.97
C LYS A 88 -14.00 -8.92 -3.76
N ARG A 89 -15.21 -8.69 -4.28
CA ARG A 89 -16.28 -9.71 -4.22
C ARG A 89 -16.09 -10.81 -5.25
N PHE A 90 -15.33 -10.55 -6.32
CA PHE A 90 -15.12 -11.49 -7.42
C PHE A 90 -13.75 -12.20 -7.34
N PHE A 91 -12.78 -11.65 -6.61
CA PHE A 91 -11.42 -12.18 -6.40
C PHE A 91 -11.11 -12.27 -4.91
#